data_AF-A0A920HFF1-F1
#
_entry.id   AF-A0A920HFF1-F1
#
_cell.length_a   1.000
_cell.length_b   1.000
_cell.length_c   1.000
_cell.angle_alpha   90.00
_cell.angle_beta   90.00
_cell.angle_gamma   90.00
#
_symmetry.space_group_name_H-M   'P 1'
#
loop_
_entity.id
_entity.type
_entity.pdbx_description
1 polymer ?
#
loop_
_entity_poly.entity_id
_entity_poly.type
_entity_poly.pdbx_seq_one_letter_code
_entity_poly.pdbx_strand_id
1 'polypeptide(L)'
;MIFDRQLSVQTPSFLVALVTALAVTVAGGMATVATGWQAPSPSSWFLMGGAALAIPAAYVLSIATMRVGDISFVTPFRYTAVVFATILSCLLTGHLPDGLSFLGTILVIAAGIYCLHREHLLATQ
;
A
#
# COMPACT_ATOMS: atom_id res chain seq x y z
N MET A 1 -6.65 -4.06 -22.89
CA MET A 1 -7.47 -2.83 -22.74
C MET A 1 -8.99 -3.08 -22.77
N ILE A 2 -9.49 -4.26 -23.17
CA ILE A 2 -10.95 -4.56 -23.25
C ILE A 2 -11.51 -5.27 -21.98
N PHE A 3 -10.66 -5.84 -21.12
CA PHE A 3 -11.09 -6.54 -19.90
C PHE A 3 -11.27 -5.66 -18.65
N ASP A 4 -10.93 -4.38 -18.73
CA ASP A 4 -11.02 -3.46 -17.58
C ASP A 4 -12.41 -2.83 -17.37
N ARG A 5 -13.35 -3.09 -18.29
CA ARG A 5 -14.60 -2.32 -18.34
C ARG A 5 -15.78 -2.92 -17.56
N GLN A 6 -15.63 -4.06 -16.88
CA GLN A 6 -16.76 -4.72 -16.20
C GLN A 6 -16.48 -5.31 -14.81
N LEU A 7 -15.33 -4.99 -14.19
CA LEU A 7 -15.19 -5.22 -12.74
C LEU A 7 -15.88 -4.08 -11.98
N SER A 8 -17.20 -4.25 -11.79
CA SER A 8 -17.92 -3.71 -10.64
C SER A 8 -17.85 -2.19 -10.44
N VAL A 9 -18.65 -1.46 -11.22
CA VAL A 9 -19.03 -0.07 -10.89
C VAL A 9 -19.96 -0.01 -9.65
N GLN A 10 -20.38 -1.16 -9.10
CA GLN A 10 -21.42 -1.24 -8.05
C GLN A 10 -20.97 -1.81 -6.70
N THR A 11 -19.80 -2.45 -6.56
CA THR A 11 -19.34 -2.86 -5.22
C THR A 11 -18.79 -1.63 -4.50
N PRO A 12 -19.40 -1.17 -3.40
CA PRO A 12 -18.89 -0.02 -2.67
C PRO A 12 -17.48 -0.34 -2.18
N SER A 13 -16.50 0.55 -2.41
CA SER A 13 -15.12 0.38 -1.89
C SER A 13 -15.10 0.16 -0.38
N PHE A 14 -16.10 0.71 0.32
CA PHE A 14 -16.35 0.49 1.73
C PHE A 14 -16.62 -0.98 2.09
N LEU A 15 -17.40 -1.70 1.26
CA LEU A 15 -17.69 -3.12 1.48
C LEU A 15 -16.42 -3.96 1.33
N VAL A 16 -15.60 -3.68 0.32
CA VAL A 16 -14.31 -4.36 0.13
C VAL A 16 -13.39 -4.11 1.33
N ALA A 17 -13.29 -2.86 1.79
CA ALA A 17 -12.52 -2.52 2.98
C ALA A 17 -13.05 -3.23 4.23
N LEU A 18 -14.37 -3.26 4.43
CA LEU A 18 -15.01 -3.92 5.57
C LEU A 18 -14.78 -5.43 5.57
N VAL A 19 -14.98 -6.10 4.44
CA VAL A 19 -14.74 -7.55 4.29
C VAL A 19 -13.27 -7.86 4.50
N THR A 20 -12.36 -7.06 3.96
CA THR A 20 -10.92 -7.24 4.16
C THR A 20 -10.53 -7.05 5.62
N ALA A 21 -11.05 -6.01 6.28
CA ALA A 21 -10.82 -5.77 7.70
C ALA A 21 -11.33 -6.93 8.55
N LEU A 22 -12.55 -7.40 8.31
CA LEU A 22 -13.13 -8.56 8.99
C LEU A 22 -12.29 -9.82 8.76
N ALA A 23 -11.88 -10.09 7.53
CA ALA A 23 -11.06 -11.24 7.20
C ALA A 23 -9.71 -11.20 7.93
N VAL A 24 -9.04 -10.05 7.97
CA VAL A 24 -7.78 -9.86 8.70
C VAL A 24 -7.99 -9.99 10.21
N THR A 25 -9.07 -9.43 10.77
CA THR A 25 -9.40 -9.56 12.19
C THR A 25 -9.67 -11.01 12.58
N VAL A 26 -10.44 -11.75 11.78
CA VAL A 26 -10.73 -13.17 12.01
C VAL A 26 -9.46 -14.00 11.88
N ALA A 27 -8.65 -13.77 10.84
CA ALA A 27 -7.37 -14.45 10.66
C ALA A 27 -6.41 -14.19 11.82
N GLY A 28 -6.29 -12.94 12.28
CA GLY A 28 -5.52 -12.58 13.46
C GLY A 28 -6.05 -13.25 14.73
N GLY A 29 -7.37 -13.28 14.92
CA GLY A 29 -8.01 -13.97 16.05
C GLY A 29 -7.85 -15.49 16.02
N MET A 30 -7.79 -16.11 14.84
CA MET A 30 -7.44 -17.54 14.73
C MET A 30 -5.97 -17.77 15.05
N ALA A 31 -5.08 -16.86 14.64
CA ALA A 31 -3.66 -16.97 14.93
C ALA A 31 -3.37 -16.92 16.44
N THR A 32 -4.14 -16.14 17.22
CA THR A 32 -3.98 -16.08 18.68
C THR A 32 -4.35 -17.39 19.39
N VAL A 33 -5.13 -18.28 18.76
CA VAL A 33 -5.37 -19.63 19.30
C VAL A 33 -4.08 -20.45 19.30
N ALA A 34 -3.24 -20.27 18.28
CA ALA A 34 -1.97 -21.00 18.16
C ALA A 34 -0.81 -20.34 18.93
N THR A 35 -0.76 -19.00 18.98
CA THR A 35 0.36 -18.25 19.60
C THR A 35 0.08 -17.76 21.02
N GLY A 36 -1.16 -17.90 21.48
CA GLY A 36 -1.64 -17.28 22.72
C GLY A 36 -1.94 -15.79 22.54
N TRP A 37 -2.80 -15.25 23.40
CA TRP A 37 -3.08 -13.82 23.41
C TRP A 37 -1.89 -13.04 24.00
N GLN A 38 -1.28 -12.18 23.19
CA GLN A 38 -0.27 -11.23 23.63
C GLN A 38 -0.87 -9.83 23.67
N ALA A 39 -1.02 -9.27 24.87
CA ALA A 39 -1.57 -7.93 25.03
C ALA A 39 -0.61 -6.89 24.40
N PRO A 40 -1.08 -6.02 23.50
CA PRO A 40 -0.23 -4.98 22.93
C PRO A 40 0.24 -4.02 24.00
N SER A 41 1.52 -3.63 23.94
CA SER A 41 2.07 -2.59 24.80
C SER A 41 1.42 -1.21 24.51
N PRO A 42 1.49 -0.24 25.43
CA PRO A 42 0.95 1.11 25.20
C PRO A 42 1.51 1.79 23.94
N SER A 43 2.79 1.57 23.62
CA SER A 43 3.41 2.09 22.40
C SER A 43 2.83 1.42 21.14
N SER A 44 2.60 0.11 21.18
CA SER A 44 1.93 -0.63 20.11
C SER A 44 0.51 -0.09 19.84
N TRP A 45 -0.25 0.20 20.89
CA TRP A 45 -1.58 0.80 20.77
C TRP A 45 -1.54 2.17 20.08
N PHE A 46 -0.58 3.01 20.45
CA PHE A 46 -0.40 4.32 19.83
C PHE A 46 -0.05 4.21 18.34
N LEU A 47 0.88 3.32 17.98
CA LEU A 47 1.26 3.07 16.59
C LEU A 47 0.09 2.50 15.76
N MET A 48 -0.68 1.57 16.32
CA MET A 48 -1.87 1.01 15.67
C MET A 48 -2.95 2.07 15.47
N GLY A 49 -3.22 2.91 16.48
CA GLY A 49 -4.14 4.04 16.36
C GLY A 49 -3.69 5.07 15.32
N GLY A 50 -2.40 5.40 15.30
CA GLY A 50 -1.80 6.27 14.30
C GLY A 50 -1.94 5.70 12.88
N ALA A 51 -1.65 4.41 12.69
CA ALA A 51 -1.82 3.74 11.40
C ALA A 51 -3.29 3.70 10.94
N ALA A 52 -4.23 3.44 11.86
CA ALA A 52 -5.65 3.40 11.58
C ALA A 52 -6.22 4.74 11.08
N LEU A 53 -5.60 5.87 11.46
CA LEU A 53 -5.94 7.20 10.98
C LEU A 53 -5.16 7.59 9.71
N ALA A 54 -3.87 7.26 9.66
CA ALA A 54 -2.98 7.63 8.57
C ALA A 54 -3.36 6.95 7.25
N ILE A 55 -3.74 5.66 7.27
CA ILE A 55 -4.07 4.91 6.06
C ILE A 55 -5.32 5.50 5.35
N PRO A 56 -6.46 5.71 6.03
CA PRO A 56 -7.61 6.36 5.40
C PRO A 56 -7.32 7.80 4.96
N ALA A 57 -6.56 8.57 5.73
CA ALA A 57 -6.17 9.93 5.35
C ALA A 57 -5.34 9.94 4.05
N ALA A 58 -4.34 9.06 3.94
CA ALA A 58 -3.54 8.90 2.73
C ALA A 58 -4.41 8.45 1.54
N TYR A 59 -5.40 7.59 1.77
CA TYR A 59 -6.34 7.15 0.74
C TYR A 59 -7.22 8.30 0.22
N VAL A 60 -7.80 9.10 1.11
CA VAL A 60 -8.59 10.29 0.74
C VAL A 60 -7.73 11.29 -0.03
N LEU A 61 -6.50 11.52 0.42
CA LEU A 61 -5.57 12.42 -0.27
C LEU A 61 -5.23 11.89 -1.67
N SER A 62 -4.99 10.59 -1.81
CA SER A 62 -4.74 9.95 -3.10
C SER A 62 -5.93 10.12 -4.06
N ILE A 63 -7.16 9.93 -3.59
CA ILE A 63 -8.38 10.18 -4.38
C ILE A 63 -8.49 11.66 -4.75
N ALA A 64 -8.20 12.57 -3.82
CA ALA A 64 -8.24 14.01 -4.09
C ALA A 64 -7.24 14.39 -5.19
N THR A 65 -6.02 13.85 -5.18
CA THR A 65 -5.02 14.06 -6.24
C THR A 65 -5.52 13.58 -7.60
N MET A 66 -6.20 12.41 -7.66
CA MET A 66 -6.79 11.89 -8.91
C MET A 66 -7.94 12.76 -9.45
N ARG A 67 -8.54 13.65 -8.64
CA ARG A 67 -9.59 14.57 -9.09
C ARG A 67 -9.05 15.87 -9.67
N VAL A 68 -7.81 16.23 -9.36
CA VAL A 68 -7.20 17.51 -9.77
C VAL A 68 -6.10 17.31 -10.82
N GLY A 69 -5.40 16.17 -10.80
CA GLY A 69 -4.35 15.83 -11.76
C GLY A 69 -4.74 14.69 -12.70
N ASP A 70 -4.08 14.61 -13.85
CA ASP A 70 -4.27 13.51 -14.80
C ASP A 70 -3.93 12.16 -14.15
N ILE A 71 -4.83 11.18 -14.32
CA ILE A 71 -4.69 9.85 -13.72
C ILE A 71 -3.37 9.18 -14.18
N SER A 72 -2.98 9.39 -15.43
CA SER A 72 -1.74 8.83 -16.01
C SER A 72 -0.48 9.39 -15.33
N PHE A 73 -0.53 10.65 -14.87
CA PHE A 73 0.56 11.27 -14.12
C PHE A 73 0.64 10.79 -12.66
N VAL A 74 -0.51 10.54 -12.02
CA VAL A 74 -0.59 10.18 -10.58
C VAL A 74 -0.32 8.69 -10.35
N THR A 75 -0.65 7.83 -11.32
CA THR A 75 -0.45 6.37 -11.23
C THR A 75 0.97 5.94 -10.87
N PRO A 76 2.06 6.45 -11.47
CA PRO A 76 3.42 6.06 -11.12
C PRO A 76 3.82 6.38 -9.67
N PHE A 77 3.26 7.42 -9.04
CA PHE A 77 3.57 7.79 -7.65
C PHE A 77 3.16 6.73 -6.63
N ARG A 78 2.17 5.90 -6.95
CA ARG A 78 1.75 4.78 -6.08
C ARG A 78 2.87 3.76 -5.88
N TYR A 79 3.70 3.57 -6.89
CA TYR A 79 4.86 2.66 -6.79
C TYR A 79 6.02 3.30 -6.04
N THR A 80 6.19 4.62 -6.16
CA THR A 80 7.16 5.37 -5.35
C THR A 80 6.88 5.25 -3.85
N ALA A 81 5.61 5.19 -3.44
CA ALA A 81 5.24 4.94 -2.04
C ALA A 81 5.78 3.61 -1.50
N VAL A 82 5.87 2.57 -2.34
CA VAL A 82 6.46 1.28 -1.95
C VAL A 82 7.97 1.43 -1.70
N VAL A 83 8.67 2.20 -2.55
CA VAL A 83 10.09 2.49 -2.37
C VAL A 83 10.33 3.24 -1.06
N PHE A 84 9.53 4.28 -0.77
CA PHE A 84 9.62 5.01 0.50
C PHE A 84 9.29 4.12 1.70
N ALA A 85 8.28 3.24 1.61
CA ALA A 85 7.95 2.31 2.67
C ALA A 85 9.12 1.36 2.99
N THR A 86 9.80 0.85 1.96
CA THR A 86 11.00 0.01 2.17
C THR A 86 12.15 0.77 2.82
N ILE A 87 12.44 1.99 2.36
CA ILE A 87 13.50 2.83 2.95
C ILE A 87 13.18 3.13 4.41
N LEU A 88 11.94 3.56 4.69
CA LEU A 88 11.50 3.91 6.04
C LEU A 88 11.51 2.69 6.96
N SER A 89 11.11 1.52 6.45
CA SER A 89 11.22 0.24 7.17
C SER A 89 12.67 -0.06 7.55
N CYS A 90 13.60 0.05 6.60
CA CYS A 90 15.03 -0.18 6.84
C CYS A 90 15.61 0.80 7.86
N LEU A 91 15.19 2.07 7.82
CA LEU A 91 15.62 3.09 8.77
C LEU A 91 15.08 2.86 10.19
N LEU A 92 13.81 2.45 10.30
CA LEU A 92 13.15 2.24 11.60
C LEU A 92 13.62 0.95 12.29
N THR A 93 13.86 -0.12 11.53
CA THR A 93 14.33 -1.39 12.11
C THR A 93 15.85 -1.48 12.20
N GLY A 94 16.59 -0.67 11.45
CA GLY A 94 18.05 -0.68 11.40
C GLY A 94 18.66 -1.95 10.78
N HIS A 95 17.83 -2.86 10.29
CA HIS A 95 18.23 -4.12 9.66
C HIS A 95 18.08 -3.99 8.15
N LEU A 96 19.13 -4.36 7.41
CA LEU A 96 19.01 -4.45 5.96
C LEU A 96 18.11 -5.65 5.59
N PRO A 97 17.27 -5.50 4.55
CA PRO A 97 16.49 -6.61 4.03
C PRO A 97 17.41 -7.78 3.64
N ASP A 98 16.92 -9.01 3.88
CA ASP A 98 17.61 -10.22 3.44
C ASP A 98 17.78 -10.25 1.91
N GLY A 99 18.61 -11.14 1.37
CA GLY A 99 18.92 -11.17 -0.06
C GLY A 99 17.67 -11.24 -0.97
N LEU A 100 16.61 -11.90 -0.49
CA LEU A 100 15.34 -12.01 -1.18
C LEU A 100 14.53 -10.70 -1.14
N SER A 101 14.43 -10.06 0.02
CA SER A 101 13.79 -8.74 0.18
C SER A 101 14.55 -7.65 -0.57
N PHE A 102 15.88 -7.75 -0.66
CA PHE A 102 16.71 -6.85 -1.45
C PHE A 102 16.42 -6.98 -2.94
N LEU A 103 16.31 -8.21 -3.45
CA LEU A 103 15.91 -8.46 -4.84
C LEU A 103 14.50 -7.93 -5.13
N GLY A 104 13.54 -8.16 -4.23
CA GLY A 104 12.18 -7.62 -4.34
C GLY A 104 12.17 -6.09 -4.36
N THR A 105 13.01 -5.46 -3.53
CA THR A 105 13.16 -4.00 -3.49
C THR A 105 13.71 -3.45 -4.80
N ILE A 106 14.77 -4.06 -5.34
CA ILE A 106 15.34 -3.67 -6.64
C ILE A 106 14.28 -3.78 -7.74
N LEU A 107 13.49 -4.85 -7.75
CA LEU A 107 12.46 -5.08 -8.75
C LEU A 107 11.36 -4.02 -8.69
N VAL A 108 10.91 -3.64 -7.49
CA VAL A 108 9.94 -2.55 -7.29
C VAL A 108 10.52 -1.21 -7.75
N ILE A 109 11.77 -0.90 -7.41
CA ILE A 109 12.45 0.33 -7.85
C ILE A 109 12.55 0.36 -9.38
N ALA A 110 12.99 -0.73 -10.01
CA ALA A 110 13.11 -0.85 -11.45
C ALA A 110 11.76 -0.68 -12.16
N ALA A 111 10.69 -1.28 -11.62
CA ALA A 111 9.33 -1.10 -12.13
C ALA A 111 8.86 0.37 -12.02
N GLY A 112 9.17 1.04 -10.90
CA GLY A 112 8.88 2.47 -10.71
C GLY A 112 9.59 3.35 -11.73
N ILE A 113 10.89 3.14 -11.95
CA ILE A 113 11.69 3.87 -12.94
C ILE A 113 11.17 3.61 -14.36
N TYR A 114 10.89 2.36 -14.70
CA TYR A 114 10.32 1.99 -16.01
C TYR A 114 8.98 2.68 -16.27
N CYS A 115 8.11 2.75 -15.25
CA CYS A 115 6.82 3.42 -15.37
C CYS A 115 6.97 4.91 -15.66
N LEU A 116 7.88 5.60 -14.94
CA LEU A 116 8.20 7.01 -15.19
C LEU A 116 8.79 7.23 -16.59
N HIS A 117 9.72 6.36 -17.01
CA HIS A 117 10.34 6.45 -18.33
C HIS A 117 9.33 6.24 -19.46
N ARG A 118 8.44 5.25 -19.31
CA ARG A 118 7.35 4.99 -20.27
C ARG A 118 6.41 6.18 -20.39
N GLU A 119 6.04 6.80 -19.28
CA GLU A 119 5.13 7.96 -19.28
C GLU A 119 5.78 9.18 -19.96
N HIS A 120 7.07 9.42 -19.69
CA HIS A 120 7.83 10.49 -20.36
C HIS A 120 7.89 10.29 -21.89
N LEU A 121 8.04 9.04 -22.35
CA LEU A 121 8.06 8.73 -23.78
C LEU A 121 6.68 8.96 -24.43
N LEU A 122 5.59 8.62 -23.74
CA LEU A 122 4.22 8.80 -24.24
C LEU A 122 3.80 10.28 -24.23
N ALA A 123 4.26 11.07 -23.26
CA ALA A 123 3.98 12.50 -23.19
C ALA A 123 4.72 13.34 -24.25
N THR A 124 5.71 12.75 -24.93
CA THR A 124 6.50 13.41 -25.99
C THR A 124 5.93 13.14 -27.40
N GLN A 125 4.84 12.36 -27.54
CA GLN A 125 4.12 12.15 -28.81
C GLN A 125 2.83 12.96 -28.85
#